data_AF-A0A7C4DN11-F1
#
_entry.id   AF-A0A7C4DN11-F1
#
_cell.length_a   1.000
_cell.length_b   1.000
_cell.length_c   1.000
_cell.angle_alpha   90.00
_cell.angle_beta   90.00
_cell.angle_gamma   90.00
#
_symmetry.space_group_name_H-M   'P 1'
#
loop_
_entity.id
_entity.type
_entity.pdbx_description
1 polymer ?
#
loop_
_entity_poly.entity_id
_entity_poly.type
_entity_poly.pdbx_seq_one_letter_code
_entity_poly.pdbx_strand_id
1 'polypeptide(L)'
;MAKLVEFDKVKDLENFIRKLGEAGYVVERGPHAVLEDHSEITTLKVYMNGRMVAYVVAHYITQYYRAVVSESYSDDQAFLSKLFEIKYSGERWSIPVNPVYIIVFEEGLMSTLEKYEDLYPVQDGEGLVEAYRSKNPNYKVIPRIVVARLVNLS
;
A
#
# COMPACT_ATOMS: atom_id res chain seq x y z
N MET A 1 5.37 18.42 -16.39
CA MET A 1 4.62 17.31 -17.02
C MET A 1 4.56 16.19 -15.99
N ALA A 2 3.39 15.61 -15.74
CA ALA A 2 3.26 14.53 -14.77
C ALA A 2 3.91 13.24 -15.31
N LYS A 3 4.66 12.53 -14.48
CA LYS A 3 5.29 11.25 -14.80
C LYS A 3 4.72 10.15 -13.91
N LEU A 4 4.20 9.08 -14.50
CA LEU A 4 3.81 7.88 -13.76
C LEU A 4 5.05 7.00 -13.54
N VAL A 5 5.25 6.57 -12.30
CA VAL A 5 6.29 5.62 -11.89
C VAL A 5 5.61 4.43 -11.22
N GLU A 6 5.90 3.23 -11.71
CA GLU A 6 5.57 1.99 -11.00
C GLU A 6 6.76 1.66 -10.08
N PHE A 7 6.56 1.75 -8.76
CA PHE A 7 7.63 1.61 -7.78
C PHE A 7 7.47 0.30 -6.99
N ASP A 8 8.21 -0.72 -7.40
CA ASP A 8 8.14 -2.10 -6.90
C ASP A 8 9.02 -2.38 -5.67
N LYS A 9 9.88 -1.43 -5.30
CA LYS A 9 10.79 -1.53 -4.17
C LYS A 9 10.14 -1.38 -2.79
N VAL A 10 8.83 -1.10 -2.72
CA VAL A 10 8.11 -0.88 -1.44
C VAL A 10 7.49 -2.19 -0.96
N LYS A 11 8.00 -2.70 0.16
CA LYS A 11 7.52 -3.89 0.86
C LYS A 11 6.82 -3.55 2.17
N ASP A 12 7.10 -2.38 2.74
CA ASP A 12 6.44 -1.80 3.92
C ASP A 12 5.99 -0.37 3.60
N LEU A 13 4.67 -0.20 3.41
CA LEU A 13 4.08 1.09 3.06
C LEU A 13 4.25 2.12 4.19
N GLU A 14 4.22 1.71 5.46
CA GLU A 14 4.39 2.62 6.59
C GLU A 14 5.82 3.10 6.69
N ASN A 15 6.78 2.19 6.46
CA ASN A 15 8.19 2.55 6.34
C ASN A 15 8.46 3.49 5.16
N PHE A 16 7.83 3.26 4.00
CA PHE A 16 7.92 4.18 2.86
C PHE A 16 7.45 5.58 3.20
N ILE A 17 6.26 5.71 3.80
CA ILE A 17 5.71 7.00 4.24
C ILE A 17 6.65 7.69 5.23
N ARG A 18 7.16 6.95 6.22
CA ARG A 18 8.11 7.46 7.21
C ARG A 18 9.39 7.97 6.54
N LYS A 19 9.94 7.23 5.58
CA LYS A 19 11.17 7.61 4.87
C LYS A 19 11.00 8.85 4.00
N LEU A 20 9.82 9.04 3.40
CA LEU A 20 9.48 10.31 2.76
C LEU A 20 9.47 11.46 3.79
N GLY A 21 8.88 11.24 4.96
CA GLY A 21 8.92 12.20 6.08
C GLY A 21 10.34 12.58 6.50
N GLU A 22 11.21 11.59 6.68
CA GLU A 22 12.63 11.78 7.02
C GLU A 22 13.42 12.55 5.94
N ALA A 23 13.00 12.42 4.68
CA ALA A 23 13.56 13.17 3.55
C ALA A 23 12.98 14.60 3.41
N GLY A 24 12.12 15.03 4.33
CA GLY A 24 11.55 16.37 4.38
C GLY A 24 10.23 16.55 3.63
N TYR A 25 9.64 15.47 3.12
CA TYR A 25 8.31 15.53 2.49
C TYR A 25 7.20 15.51 3.55
N VAL A 26 6.12 16.22 3.30
CA VAL A 26 4.87 16.09 4.05
C VAL A 26 3.96 15.13 3.29
N VAL A 27 3.54 14.04 3.93
CA VAL A 27 2.65 13.04 3.33
C VAL A 27 1.27 13.14 3.98
N GLU A 28 0.27 13.49 3.18
CA GLU A 28 -1.13 13.52 3.60
C GLU A 28 -1.84 12.25 3.12
N ARG A 29 -2.52 11.55 4.02
CA ARG A 29 -3.39 10.42 3.64
C ARG A 29 -4.65 10.97 2.98
N GLY A 30 -4.91 10.50 1.77
CA GLY A 30 -6.12 10.77 1.01
C GLY A 30 -7.18 9.69 1.24
N PRO A 31 -8.17 9.60 0.33
CA PRO A 31 -9.17 8.54 0.35
C PRO A 31 -8.58 7.14 0.48
N HIS A 32 -9.30 6.30 1.23
CA HIS A 32 -8.99 4.91 1.54
C HIS A 32 -10.26 4.07 1.35
N ALA A 33 -10.10 2.84 0.89
CA ALA A 33 -11.16 1.84 0.79
C ALA A 33 -10.63 0.44 1.13
N VAL A 34 -11.46 -0.32 1.83
CA VAL A 34 -11.29 -1.77 2.02
C VAL A 34 -12.08 -2.47 0.92
N LEU A 35 -11.49 -3.45 0.27
CA LEU A 35 -12.05 -4.16 -0.88
C LEU A 35 -12.62 -5.52 -0.44
N GLU A 36 -13.45 -6.12 -1.30
CA GLU A 36 -14.10 -7.41 -1.02
C GLU A 36 -13.10 -8.57 -0.90
N ASP A 37 -11.93 -8.44 -1.51
CA ASP A 37 -10.81 -9.39 -1.42
C ASP A 37 -9.90 -9.14 -0.20
N HIS A 38 -10.33 -8.29 0.73
CA HIS A 38 -9.65 -7.96 1.99
C HIS A 38 -8.28 -7.28 1.82
N SER A 39 -8.00 -6.78 0.63
CA SER A 39 -6.97 -5.76 0.45
C SER A 39 -7.56 -4.36 0.66
N GLU A 40 -6.69 -3.39 0.67
CA GLU A 40 -6.99 -1.99 0.83
C GLU A 40 -6.34 -1.19 -0.28
N ILE A 41 -7.01 -0.13 -0.72
CA ILE A 41 -6.43 0.85 -1.62
C ILE A 41 -6.47 2.22 -0.96
N THR A 42 -5.34 2.92 -1.03
CA THR A 42 -5.24 4.28 -0.53
C THR A 42 -4.55 5.18 -1.54
N THR A 43 -4.84 6.47 -1.42
CA THR A 43 -4.12 7.52 -2.12
C THR A 43 -3.40 8.38 -1.10
N LEU A 44 -2.19 8.83 -1.40
CA LEU A 44 -1.43 9.77 -0.59
C LEU A 44 -1.08 10.99 -1.46
N LYS A 45 -1.05 12.16 -0.83
CA LYS A 45 -0.54 13.38 -1.43
C LYS A 45 0.80 13.70 -0.79
N VAL A 46 1.81 13.93 -1.61
CA VAL A 46 3.17 14.22 -1.15
C VAL A 46 3.48 15.67 -1.47
N TYR A 47 3.95 16.41 -0.48
CA TYR A 47 4.29 17.82 -0.60
C TYR A 47 5.73 18.10 -0.20
N MET A 48 6.32 19.11 -0.82
CA MET A 48 7.60 19.69 -0.45
C MET A 48 7.45 21.21 -0.50
N ASN A 49 7.86 21.92 0.54
CA ASN A 49 7.76 23.39 0.62
C ASN A 49 6.35 23.93 0.29
N GLY A 50 5.30 23.24 0.74
CA GLY A 50 3.90 23.62 0.51
C GLY A 50 3.36 23.37 -0.91
N ARG A 51 4.16 22.78 -1.80
CA ARG A 51 3.74 22.39 -3.16
C ARG A 51 3.55 20.89 -3.25
N MET A 52 2.51 20.47 -3.95
CA MET A 52 2.28 19.05 -4.21
C MET A 52 3.29 18.56 -5.25
N VAL A 53 4.10 17.59 -4.88
CA VAL A 53 5.14 17.01 -5.75
C VAL A 53 4.76 15.65 -6.29
N ALA A 54 3.83 14.94 -5.64
CA ALA A 54 3.29 13.68 -6.17
C ALA A 54 1.94 13.27 -5.58
N TYR A 55 1.22 12.43 -6.33
CA TYR A 55 0.26 11.48 -5.78
C TYR A 55 0.87 10.09 -5.69
N VAL A 56 0.52 9.35 -4.65
CA VAL A 56 0.87 7.94 -4.48
C VAL A 56 -0.42 7.12 -4.41
N VAL A 57 -0.49 6.01 -5.13
CA VAL A 57 -1.58 5.03 -5.04
C VAL A 57 -0.96 3.71 -4.60
N ALA A 58 -1.41 3.21 -3.45
CA ALA A 58 -0.97 1.95 -2.90
C ALA A 58 -2.15 0.99 -2.76
N HIS A 59 -2.00 -0.20 -3.32
CA HIS A 59 -2.89 -1.33 -3.13
C HIS A 59 -2.15 -2.37 -2.29
N TYR A 60 -2.65 -2.68 -1.10
CA TYR A 60 -1.91 -3.37 -0.05
C TYR A 60 -2.82 -4.27 0.79
N ILE A 61 -2.20 -5.20 1.52
CA ILE A 61 -2.85 -5.99 2.57
C ILE A 61 -2.35 -5.52 3.94
N THR A 62 -3.14 -5.74 4.98
CA THR A 62 -2.79 -5.45 6.38
C THR A 62 -2.72 -6.73 7.21
N GLN A 63 -2.33 -6.62 8.48
CA GLN A 63 -2.26 -7.75 9.42
C GLN A 63 -3.54 -8.60 9.48
N TYR A 64 -4.70 -8.00 9.20
CA TYR A 64 -5.97 -8.71 9.19
C TYR A 64 -6.11 -9.72 8.05
N TYR A 65 -5.30 -9.61 7.00
CA TYR A 65 -5.26 -10.60 5.93
C TYR A 65 -4.80 -11.98 6.42
N ARG A 66 -4.10 -12.05 7.56
CA ARG A 66 -3.76 -13.33 8.22
C ARG A 66 -5.01 -14.16 8.53
N ALA A 67 -6.09 -13.52 8.97
CA ALA A 67 -7.35 -14.23 9.25
C ALA A 67 -7.93 -14.88 7.99
N VAL A 68 -7.77 -14.23 6.84
CA VAL A 68 -8.21 -14.72 5.52
C VAL A 68 -7.36 -15.89 5.00
N VAL A 69 -6.09 -15.95 5.41
CA VAL A 69 -5.17 -17.03 5.04
C VAL A 69 -5.34 -18.24 5.96
N SER A 70 -5.50 -18.01 7.28
CA SER A 70 -5.54 -19.08 8.27
C SER A 70 -6.88 -19.78 8.38
N GLU A 71 -7.99 -19.09 8.12
CA GLU A 71 -9.33 -19.62 8.38
C GLU A 71 -10.27 -19.38 7.19
N SER A 72 -11.01 -20.42 6.79
CA SER A 72 -12.11 -20.26 5.86
C SER A 72 -13.27 -19.58 6.59
N TYR A 73 -13.95 -18.65 5.92
CA TYR A 73 -15.21 -18.00 6.30
C TYR A 73 -16.38 -18.95 6.64
N SER A 74 -16.11 -20.25 6.81
CA SER A 74 -17.08 -21.27 7.18
C SER A 74 -17.49 -21.20 8.66
N ASP A 75 -16.72 -20.50 9.51
CA ASP A 75 -17.05 -20.28 10.93
C ASP A 75 -16.81 -18.81 11.32
N ASP A 76 -17.89 -18.04 11.39
CA ASP A 76 -17.88 -16.62 11.75
C ASP A 76 -17.26 -16.39 13.15
N GLN A 77 -17.46 -17.31 14.09
CA GLN A 77 -16.95 -17.16 15.45
C GLN A 77 -15.43 -17.31 15.48
N ALA A 78 -14.91 -18.30 14.76
CA ALA A 78 -13.47 -18.51 14.61
C ALA A 78 -12.80 -17.30 13.93
N PHE A 79 -13.38 -16.81 12.83
CA PHE A 79 -12.89 -15.65 12.11
C PHE A 79 -12.85 -14.39 12.99
N LEU A 80 -13.92 -14.11 13.75
CA LEU A 80 -13.97 -12.98 14.68
C LEU A 80 -12.93 -13.12 15.80
N SER A 81 -12.78 -14.32 16.38
CA SER A 81 -11.75 -14.60 17.38
C SER A 81 -10.35 -14.32 16.83
N LYS A 82 -10.08 -14.70 15.58
CA LYS A 82 -8.79 -14.44 14.93
C LYS A 82 -8.54 -12.96 14.70
N LEU A 83 -9.55 -12.21 14.27
CA LEU A 83 -9.44 -10.75 14.13
C LEU A 83 -9.13 -10.05 15.47
N PHE A 84 -9.73 -10.50 16.57
CA PHE A 84 -9.43 -9.99 17.90
C PHE A 84 -8.00 -10.30 18.33
N GLU A 85 -7.53 -11.54 18.14
CA GLU A 85 -6.15 -11.94 18.41
C GLU A 85 -5.16 -11.03 17.66
N ILE A 86 -5.38 -10.82 16.36
CA ILE A 86 -4.55 -9.95 15.52
C ILE A 86 -4.58 -8.51 16.04
N LYS A 87 -5.76 -7.96 16.34
CA LYS A 87 -5.93 -6.59 16.85
C LYS A 87 -5.13 -6.33 18.13
N TYR A 88 -5.03 -7.32 19.01
CA TYR A 88 -4.35 -7.21 20.31
C TYR A 88 -2.91 -7.74 20.31
N SER A 89 -2.43 -8.33 19.21
CA SER A 89 -1.04 -8.81 19.06
C SER A 89 0.01 -7.68 19.11
N GLY A 90 -0.39 -6.45 18.79
CA GLY A 90 0.51 -5.31 18.61
C GLY A 90 1.16 -5.23 17.23
N GLU A 91 0.96 -6.25 16.38
CA GLU A 91 1.43 -6.27 14.99
C GLU A 91 0.66 -5.24 14.15
N ARG A 92 1.39 -4.35 13.47
CA ARG A 92 0.84 -3.36 12.55
C ARG A 92 1.73 -3.26 11.33
N TRP A 93 1.18 -3.60 10.18
CA TRP A 93 1.88 -3.47 8.91
C TRP A 93 0.90 -3.30 7.75
N SER A 94 1.45 -2.76 6.67
CA SER A 94 0.76 -2.54 5.41
C SER A 94 1.72 -2.96 4.29
N ILE A 95 1.44 -4.07 3.62
CA ILE A 95 2.33 -4.65 2.60
C ILE A 95 1.69 -4.47 1.21
N PRO A 96 2.31 -3.72 0.29
CA PRO A 96 1.81 -3.58 -1.06
C PRO A 96 1.71 -4.92 -1.80
N VAL A 97 0.56 -5.17 -2.42
CA VAL A 97 0.32 -6.34 -3.28
C VAL A 97 0.62 -6.02 -4.74
N ASN A 98 0.69 -4.75 -5.10
CA ASN A 98 1.14 -4.21 -6.38
C ASN A 98 2.35 -3.29 -6.20
N PRO A 99 3.09 -2.95 -7.28
CA PRO A 99 3.94 -1.77 -7.27
C PRO A 99 3.14 -0.57 -6.78
N VAL A 100 3.78 0.28 -5.98
CA VAL A 100 3.21 1.55 -5.57
C VAL A 100 3.26 2.50 -6.76
N TYR A 101 2.12 3.02 -7.18
CA TYR A 101 2.05 3.91 -8.33
C TYR A 101 2.24 5.35 -7.89
N ILE A 102 3.22 6.04 -8.45
CA ILE A 102 3.57 7.41 -8.06
C ILE A 102 3.43 8.31 -9.28
N ILE A 103 2.51 9.28 -9.21
CA ILE A 103 2.34 10.33 -10.21
C ILE A 103 3.16 11.53 -9.75
N VAL A 104 4.34 11.70 -10.35
CA VAL A 104 5.34 12.71 -9.98
C VAL A 104 5.14 13.98 -10.80
N PHE A 105 5.06 15.13 -10.13
CA PHE A 105 4.95 16.45 -10.75
C PHE A 105 6.28 17.21 -10.78
N GLU A 106 7.18 16.93 -9.83
CA GLU A 106 8.50 17.55 -9.70
C GLU A 106 9.61 16.49 -9.57
N GLU A 107 10.72 16.66 -10.29
CA GLU A 107 11.77 15.64 -10.41
C GLU A 107 12.57 15.38 -9.11
N GLY A 108 12.53 16.31 -8.14
CA GLY A 108 13.28 16.17 -6.88
C GLY A 108 12.99 14.85 -6.13
N LEU A 109 11.76 14.36 -6.23
CA LEU A 109 11.32 13.10 -5.62
C LEU A 109 12.03 11.87 -6.20
N MET A 110 12.42 11.89 -7.48
CA MET A 110 13.06 10.75 -8.14
C MET A 110 14.36 10.34 -7.45
N SER A 111 15.16 11.31 -7.03
CA SER A 111 16.43 11.07 -6.33
C SER A 111 16.24 10.36 -4.97
N THR A 112 15.10 10.61 -4.31
CA THR A 112 14.72 9.93 -3.07
C THR A 112 14.26 8.50 -3.37
N LEU A 113 13.44 8.30 -4.40
CA LEU A 113 12.92 6.99 -4.79
C LEU A 113 14.03 6.04 -5.27
N GLU A 114 15.01 6.54 -6.03
CA GLU A 114 16.12 5.72 -6.54
C GLU A 114 16.94 5.05 -5.43
N LYS A 115 17.13 5.78 -4.33
CA LYS A 115 17.90 5.35 -3.14
C LYS A 115 17.08 4.52 -2.16
N TYR A 116 15.75 4.45 -2.35
CA TYR A 116 14.88 3.74 -1.43
C TYR A 116 14.91 2.24 -1.70
N GLU A 117 14.99 1.49 -0.61
CA GLU A 117 14.81 0.04 -0.56
C GLU A 117 14.34 -0.32 0.84
N ASP A 118 13.50 -1.35 0.96
CA ASP A 118 13.08 -1.89 2.23
C ASP A 118 12.88 -3.42 2.19
N LEU A 119 12.52 -3.97 3.35
CA LEU A 119 12.22 -5.37 3.56
C LEU A 119 10.79 -5.49 4.05
N TYR A 120 10.21 -6.70 3.93
CA TYR A 120 8.91 -6.98 4.53
C TYR A 120 8.96 -6.74 6.04
N PRO A 121 7.91 -6.16 6.63
CA PRO A 121 7.85 -5.87 8.07
C PRO A 121 7.67 -7.13 8.93
N VAL A 122 7.40 -8.29 8.30
CA VAL A 122 7.18 -9.58 8.92
C VAL A 122 7.84 -10.69 8.11
N GLN A 123 8.28 -11.77 8.78
CA GLN A 123 9.07 -12.84 8.17
C GLN A 123 8.35 -13.58 7.04
N ASP A 124 7.03 -13.69 7.13
CA ASP A 124 6.18 -14.38 6.16
C ASP A 124 5.49 -13.43 5.17
N GLY A 125 5.92 -12.16 5.11
CA GLY A 125 5.28 -11.12 4.29
C GLY A 125 5.22 -11.48 2.80
N GLU A 126 6.28 -12.10 2.27
CA GLU A 126 6.31 -12.57 0.89
C GLU A 126 5.23 -13.64 0.63
N GLY A 127 5.13 -14.64 1.51
CA GLY A 127 4.13 -15.70 1.41
C GLY A 127 2.69 -15.17 1.50
N LEU A 128 2.44 -14.13 2.30
CA LEU A 128 1.13 -13.48 2.37
C LEU A 128 0.76 -12.78 1.05
N VAL A 129 1.72 -12.10 0.42
CA VAL A 129 1.53 -11.44 -0.88
C VAL A 129 1.29 -12.47 -1.99
N GLU A 130 2.05 -13.56 -2.01
CA GLU A 130 1.86 -14.65 -2.97
C GLU A 130 0.49 -15.32 -2.80
N ALA A 131 0.10 -15.61 -1.56
CA ALA A 131 -1.22 -16.16 -1.25
C ALA A 131 -2.34 -15.23 -1.75
N TYR A 132 -2.23 -13.93 -1.51
CA TYR A 132 -3.18 -12.94 -2.04
C TYR A 132 -3.23 -12.93 -3.57
N ARG A 133 -2.09 -12.83 -4.25
CA ARG A 133 -2.03 -12.77 -5.72
C ARG A 133 -2.58 -14.04 -6.37
N SER A 134 -2.37 -15.21 -5.76
CA SER A 134 -2.88 -16.48 -6.25
C SER A 134 -4.41 -16.58 -6.18
N LYS A 135 -5.02 -16.02 -5.14
CA LYS A 135 -6.48 -15.99 -4.95
C LYS A 135 -7.16 -14.88 -5.77
N ASN A 136 -6.42 -13.82 -6.12
CA ASN A 136 -6.96 -12.63 -6.77
C ASN A 136 -6.24 -12.33 -8.09
N PRO A 137 -6.48 -13.07 -9.19
CA PRO A 137 -5.73 -12.91 -10.44
C PRO A 137 -5.86 -11.52 -11.09
N ASN A 138 -6.95 -10.80 -10.79
CA ASN A 138 -7.24 -9.47 -11.34
C ASN A 138 -6.77 -8.30 -10.46
N TYR A 139 -6.00 -8.56 -9.39
CA TYR A 139 -5.55 -7.56 -8.42
C TYR A 139 -4.87 -6.31 -9.05
N LYS A 140 -4.24 -6.45 -10.22
CA LYS A 140 -3.58 -5.35 -10.94
C LYS A 140 -4.55 -4.33 -11.55
N VAL A 141 -5.81 -4.68 -11.76
CA VAL A 141 -6.79 -3.80 -12.43
C VAL A 141 -7.19 -2.62 -11.55
N ILE A 142 -7.37 -2.88 -10.26
CA ILE A 142 -7.91 -1.92 -9.29
C ILE A 142 -7.05 -0.66 -9.15
N PRO A 143 -5.74 -0.74 -8.86
CA PRO A 143 -4.92 0.46 -8.74
C PRO A 143 -4.80 1.25 -10.06
N ARG A 144 -4.87 0.57 -11.22
CA ARG A 144 -4.84 1.25 -12.53
C ARG A 144 -6.06 2.14 -12.77
N ILE A 145 -7.24 1.73 -12.30
CA ILE A 145 -8.46 2.57 -12.40
C ILE A 145 -8.30 3.85 -11.56
N VAL A 146 -7.76 3.72 -10.35
CA VAL A 146 -7.51 4.88 -9.48
C VAL A 146 -6.46 5.81 -10.08
N VAL A 147 -5.36 5.27 -10.60
CA VAL A 147 -4.32 6.04 -11.30
C VAL A 147 -4.91 6.78 -12.51
N ALA A 148 -5.70 6.10 -13.35
CA ALA A 148 -6.32 6.71 -14.53
C ALA A 148 -7.24 7.87 -14.17
N ARG A 149 -8.00 7.74 -13.07
CA ARG A 149 -8.85 8.82 -12.55
C ARG A 149 -8.02 10.02 -12.08
N LEU A 150 -6.90 9.80 -11.41
CA LEU A 150 -6.04 10.89 -10.93
C LEU A 150 -5.34 11.61 -12.08
N VAL A 151 -4.83 10.88 -13.07
CA VAL A 151 -4.19 11.45 -14.27
C VAL A 151 -5.18 12.26 -15.11
N ASN A 152 -6.45 11.86 -15.18
CA ASN A 152 -7.47 12.63 -15.89
C ASN A 152 -7.90 13.94 -15.18
N LEU A 153 -7.59 14.08 -13.88
CA LEU A 153 -7.93 15.26 -13.07
C LEU A 153 -6.76 16.26 -12.94
N SER A 154 -5.55 15.86 -13.34
CA SER A 154 -4.30 16.63 -13.27
C SER A 154 -3.94 17.24 -14.62
#